data_AF-A0A955YWL4-F1
#
_entry.id   AF-A0A955YWL4-F1
#
_cell.length_a   1.000
_cell.length_b   1.000
_cell.length_c   1.000
_cell.angle_alpha   90.00
_cell.angle_beta   90.00
_cell.angle_gamma   90.00
#
_symmetry.space_group_name_H-M   'P 1'
#
loop_
_entity.id
_entity.type
_entity.pdbx_description
1 polymer ?
#
loop_
_entity_poly.entity_id
_entity_poly.type
_entity_poly.pdbx_seq_one_letter_code
_entity_poly.pdbx_strand_id
1 'polypeptide(L)'
;MSLLSVSTLSIQDAAGGGVTVDLDASLVVQVVLFIVLMAVLKPTLFDPMLRLFEEREKRIDGTKAKARKKDKASAEALTKYEEAMAKARAAGGASRDEIRAEGQKKEQALMAEVRASVAATLESGRAAVGAEVEQARAKLKTEAAELGREIAARTLGREVPR
;
A
#
# COMPACT_ATOMS: atom_id res chain seq x y z
N MET A 1 30.91 111.06 -3.30
CA MET A 1 30.47 111.30 -1.91
C MET A 1 29.48 110.21 -1.57
N SER A 2 29.83 109.37 -0.59
CA SER A 2 28.97 108.45 0.17
C SER A 2 28.31 107.28 -0.60
N LEU A 3 28.88 106.07 -0.50
CA LEU A 3 28.44 104.96 0.39
C LEU A 3 27.14 104.27 -0.07
N LEU A 4 27.20 102.96 -0.30
CA LEU A 4 26.47 101.97 0.51
C LEU A 4 26.82 100.52 0.11
N SER A 5 27.15 99.77 1.15
CA SER A 5 27.43 98.34 1.24
C SER A 5 26.29 97.47 0.73
N VAL A 6 26.61 96.45 -0.08
CA VAL A 6 25.81 95.22 -0.15
C VAL A 6 26.75 94.00 -0.19
N SER A 7 26.78 93.32 0.95
CA SER A 7 26.94 91.89 1.21
C SER A 7 27.64 91.00 0.18
N THR A 8 28.82 90.54 0.61
CA THR A 8 29.37 89.18 0.49
C THR A 8 28.51 88.15 -0.24
N LEU A 9 28.82 87.92 -1.51
CA LEU A 9 28.63 86.63 -2.16
C LEU A 9 30.02 86.10 -2.52
N SER A 10 30.63 85.39 -1.58
CA SER A 10 31.80 84.55 -1.86
C SER A 10 31.34 83.11 -1.75
N ILE A 11 30.90 82.58 -2.89
CA ILE A 11 30.96 81.15 -3.17
C ILE A 11 32.46 80.82 -3.19
N GLN A 12 32.98 80.31 -2.07
CA GLN A 12 34.37 79.87 -1.96
C GLN A 12 34.47 78.43 -2.49
N ASP A 13 35.08 78.35 -3.67
CA ASP A 13 35.87 77.26 -4.24
C ASP A 13 35.35 75.83 -4.13
N ALA A 14 34.58 75.47 -5.15
CA ALA A 14 34.78 74.19 -5.81
C ALA A 14 35.99 74.32 -6.77
N ALA A 15 37.20 74.01 -6.30
CA ALA A 15 38.33 73.70 -7.17
C ALA A 15 39.41 72.90 -6.42
N GLY A 16 39.62 71.67 -6.91
CA GLY A 16 40.81 70.82 -6.75
C GLY A 16 41.74 71.05 -5.55
N GLY A 17 41.59 70.23 -4.52
CA GLY A 17 42.58 70.07 -3.46
C GLY A 17 43.20 68.68 -3.51
N GLY A 18 44.44 68.58 -4.03
CA GLY A 18 45.30 67.44 -3.75
C GLY A 18 45.53 67.34 -2.24
N VAL A 19 45.45 66.12 -1.72
CA VAL A 19 45.59 65.83 -0.29
C VAL A 19 47.04 66.08 0.12
N THR A 20 47.34 67.25 0.67
CA THR A 20 48.54 67.44 1.49
C THR A 20 48.18 67.01 2.91
N VAL A 21 48.68 65.83 3.30
CA VAL A 21 48.49 65.28 4.64
C VAL A 21 49.39 66.05 5.61
N ASP A 22 48.88 67.17 6.11
CA ASP A 22 49.41 67.76 7.34
C ASP A 22 48.80 67.00 8.53
N LEU A 23 49.67 66.38 9.33
CA LEU A 23 49.33 65.60 10.52
C LEU A 23 48.90 66.53 11.66
N ASP A 24 47.83 67.29 11.46
CA ASP A 24 47.29 68.26 12.41
C ASP A 24 45.99 67.79 13.06
N ALA A 25 45.57 68.47 14.14
CA ALA A 25 44.34 68.17 14.89
C ALA A 25 43.09 68.01 14.00
N SER A 26 43.08 68.66 12.84
CA SER A 26 42.07 68.51 11.78
C SER A 26 41.92 67.08 11.26
N LEU A 27 43.03 66.35 11.09
CA LEU A 27 43.04 64.94 10.69
C LEU A 27 42.40 64.07 11.79
N VAL A 28 42.72 64.34 13.05
CA VAL A 28 42.14 63.63 14.20
C VAL A 28 40.64 63.88 14.28
N VAL A 29 40.20 65.13 14.13
CA VAL A 29 38.78 65.49 14.09
C VAL A 29 38.07 64.84 12.90
N GLN A 30 38.69 64.79 11.72
CA GLN A 30 38.14 64.12 10.54
C GLN A 30 38.02 62.60 10.75
N VAL A 31 39.00 61.96 11.37
CA VAL A 31 38.95 60.53 11.72
C VAL A 31 37.85 60.26 12.75
N VAL A 32 37.73 61.09 13.79
CA VAL A 32 36.67 60.97 14.79
C VAL A 32 35.30 61.14 14.13
N LEU A 33 35.12 62.14 13.25
CA LEU A 33 33.88 62.34 12.50
C LEU A 33 33.55 61.14 11.60
N PHE A 34 34.55 60.57 10.93
CA PHE A 34 34.39 59.36 10.11
C PHE A 34 34.00 58.14 10.95
N ILE A 35 34.61 57.95 12.12
CA ILE A 35 34.26 56.87 13.05
C ILE A 35 32.83 57.05 13.59
N VAL A 36 32.44 58.27 13.96
CA VAL A 36 31.08 58.57 14.42
C VAL A 36 30.07 58.30 13.30
N LEU A 37 30.36 58.73 12.06
CA LEU A 37 29.52 58.45 10.90
C LEU A 37 29.41 56.93 10.64
N MET A 38 30.52 56.20 10.67
CA MET A 38 30.53 54.75 10.50
C MET A 38 29.75 54.04 11.62
N ALA A 39 29.89 54.49 12.86
CA ALA A 39 29.17 53.95 14.01
C ALA A 39 27.66 54.17 13.91
N VAL A 40 27.22 55.30 13.35
CA VAL A 40 25.80 55.57 13.07
C VAL A 40 25.31 54.77 11.86
N LEU A 41 26.11 54.64 10.81
CA LEU A 41 25.73 54.00 9.54
C LEU A 41 25.70 52.47 9.61
N LYS A 42 26.57 51.86 10.43
CA LYS A 42 26.62 50.41 10.67
C LYS A 42 25.26 49.82 11.07
N PRO A 43 24.58 50.30 12.13
CA PRO A 43 23.28 49.78 12.53
C PRO A 43 22.12 50.27 11.64
N THR A 44 22.21 51.45 11.02
CA THR A 44 21.11 52.01 10.23
C THR A 44 21.05 51.49 8.79
N LEU A 45 22.18 51.11 8.18
CA LEU A 45 22.23 50.75 6.76
C LEU A 45 22.82 49.37 6.50
N PHE A 46 23.95 49.02 7.12
CA PHE A 46 24.62 47.75 6.84
C PHE A 46 23.88 46.54 7.43
N ASP A 47 23.47 46.64 8.70
CA ASP A 47 22.71 45.58 9.37
C ASP A 47 21.37 45.25 8.67
N PRO A 48 20.51 46.23 8.29
CA PRO A 48 19.26 45.91 7.58
C PRO A 48 19.50 45.40 6.15
N MET A 49 20.54 45.86 5.45
CA MET A 49 20.90 45.33 4.13
C MET A 49 21.33 43.86 4.20
N LEU A 50 22.20 43.50 5.14
CA LEU A 50 22.63 42.11 5.32
C LEU A 50 21.45 41.20 5.68
N ARG A 51 20.60 41.63 6.61
CA ARG A 51 19.39 40.88 7.00
C ARG A 51 18.46 40.65 5.81
N LEU A 52 18.30 41.64 4.92
CA LEU A 52 17.47 41.50 3.73
C LEU A 52 18.04 40.48 2.73
N PHE A 53 19.36 40.43 2.58
CA PHE A 53 20.00 39.42 1.73
C PHE A 53 19.91 38.02 2.33
N GLU A 54 20.22 37.86 3.61
CA GLU A 54 20.06 36.58 4.32
C GLU A 54 18.62 36.09 4.28
N GLU A 55 17.63 36.98 4.44
CA GLU A 55 16.23 36.60 4.38
C GLU A 55 15.84 36.17 2.96
N ARG A 56 16.31 36.85 1.91
CA ARG A 56 16.06 36.45 0.52
C ARG A 56 16.68 35.10 0.20
N GLU A 57 17.93 34.89 0.59
CA GLU A 57 18.64 33.62 0.39
C GLU A 57 17.95 32.49 1.15
N LYS A 58 17.64 32.69 2.44
CA LYS A 58 16.93 31.73 3.28
C LYS A 58 15.51 31.44 2.77
N ARG A 59 14.82 32.42 2.20
CA ARG A 59 13.49 32.24 1.58
C ARG A 59 13.61 31.40 0.30
N ILE A 60 14.58 31.67 -0.56
CA ILE A 60 14.77 30.94 -1.83
C ILE A 60 15.26 29.50 -1.55
N ASP A 61 16.32 29.35 -0.78
CA ASP A 61 16.88 28.03 -0.47
C ASP A 61 15.99 27.24 0.46
N GLY A 62 15.35 27.91 1.43
CA GLY A 62 14.38 27.29 2.33
C GLY A 62 13.13 26.81 1.58
N THR A 63 12.61 27.56 0.62
CA THR A 63 11.46 27.12 -0.19
C THR A 63 11.85 25.98 -1.13
N LYS A 64 13.02 26.05 -1.78
CA LYS A 64 13.54 24.96 -2.63
C LYS A 64 13.82 23.68 -1.84
N ALA A 65 14.38 23.79 -0.64
CA ALA A 65 14.60 22.65 0.26
C ALA A 65 13.27 22.07 0.77
N LYS A 66 12.29 22.91 1.12
CA LYS A 66 10.95 22.47 1.51
C LYS A 66 10.22 21.77 0.36
N ALA A 67 10.32 22.29 -0.86
CA ALA A 67 9.76 21.66 -2.06
C ALA A 67 10.38 20.28 -2.27
N ARG A 68 11.71 20.18 -2.31
CA ARG A 68 12.42 18.88 -2.43
C ARG A 68 12.06 17.89 -1.32
N LYS A 69 11.91 18.34 -0.07
CA LYS A 69 11.47 17.47 1.04
C LYS A 69 10.04 16.97 0.83
N LYS A 70 9.14 17.83 0.37
CA LYS A 70 7.76 17.43 0.06
C LYS A 70 7.70 16.48 -1.12
N ASP A 71 8.47 16.72 -2.18
CA ASP A 71 8.54 15.82 -3.34
C ASP A 71 9.04 14.44 -2.94
N LYS A 72 10.12 14.37 -2.13
CA LYS A 72 10.61 13.11 -1.57
C LYS A 72 9.58 12.42 -0.70
N ALA A 73 8.94 13.14 0.22
CA ALA A 73 7.91 12.57 1.10
C ALA A 73 6.71 12.04 0.30
N SER A 74 6.28 12.75 -0.74
CA SER A 74 5.22 12.32 -1.65
C SER A 74 5.64 11.07 -2.44
N ALA A 75 6.86 11.04 -2.98
CA ALA A 75 7.39 9.88 -3.70
C ALA A 75 7.47 8.65 -2.78
N GLU A 76 8.01 8.81 -1.56
CA GLU A 76 8.07 7.76 -0.55
C GLU A 76 6.68 7.25 -0.15
N ALA A 77 5.72 8.16 0.03
CA ALA A 77 4.34 7.81 0.34
C ALA A 77 3.68 7.04 -0.83
N LEU A 78 3.96 7.44 -2.07
CA LEU A 78 3.46 6.75 -3.27
C LEU A 78 4.02 5.33 -3.34
N THR A 79 5.33 5.15 -3.18
CA THR A 79 5.97 3.82 -3.16
C THR A 79 5.41 2.94 -2.03
N LYS A 80 5.24 3.48 -0.81
CA LYS A 80 4.66 2.72 0.31
C LYS A 80 3.21 2.33 0.03
N TYR A 81 2.45 3.21 -0.62
CA TYR A 81 1.07 2.93 -1.03
C TYR A 81 1.02 1.83 -2.09
N GLU A 82 1.86 1.91 -3.11
CA GLU A 82 1.96 0.90 -4.17
C GLU A 82 2.38 -0.46 -3.60
N GLU A 83 3.38 -0.49 -2.71
CA GLU A 83 3.82 -1.69 -2.00
C GLU A 83 2.70 -2.29 -1.13
N ALA A 84 1.99 -1.46 -0.37
CA ALA A 84 0.86 -1.90 0.45
C ALA A 84 -0.27 -2.49 -0.42
N MET A 85 -0.57 -1.85 -1.55
CA MET A 85 -1.56 -2.33 -2.51
C MET A 85 -1.12 -3.62 -3.20
N ALA A 86 0.16 -3.76 -3.56
CA ALA A 86 0.71 -4.98 -4.12
C ALA A 86 0.64 -6.13 -3.11
N LYS A 87 1.03 -5.88 -1.85
CA LYS A 87 0.95 -6.85 -0.76
C LYS A 87 -0.49 -7.26 -0.47
N ALA A 88 -1.43 -6.32 -0.46
CA ALA A 88 -2.85 -6.62 -0.28
C ALA A 88 -3.42 -7.49 -1.42
N ARG A 89 -3.04 -7.21 -2.68
CA ARG A 89 -3.42 -8.04 -3.82
C ARG A 89 -2.81 -9.44 -3.74
N ALA A 90 -1.54 -9.55 -3.38
CA ALA A 90 -0.87 -10.83 -3.21
C ALA A 90 -1.51 -11.67 -2.08
N ALA A 91 -1.77 -11.06 -0.93
CA ALA A 91 -2.46 -11.71 0.19
C ALA A 91 -3.89 -12.13 -0.18
N GLY A 92 -4.62 -11.28 -0.89
CA GLY A 92 -5.96 -11.60 -1.38
C GLY A 92 -5.96 -12.73 -2.41
N GLY A 93 -4.96 -12.78 -3.30
CA GLY A 93 -4.75 -13.88 -4.24
C GLY A 93 -4.45 -15.20 -3.51
N ALA A 94 -3.48 -15.18 -2.60
CA ALA A 94 -3.11 -16.35 -1.81
C ALA A 94 -4.28 -16.90 -0.99
N SER A 95 -5.08 -16.03 -0.35
CA SER A 95 -6.27 -16.44 0.39
C SER A 95 -7.34 -17.08 -0.50
N ARG A 96 -7.54 -16.55 -1.72
CA ARG A 96 -8.45 -17.15 -2.70
C ARG A 96 -7.98 -18.53 -3.16
N ASP A 97 -6.69 -18.67 -3.41
CA ASP A 97 -6.09 -19.93 -3.83
C ASP A 97 -6.16 -20.99 -2.72
N GLU A 98 -5.92 -20.58 -1.47
CA GLU A 98 -6.07 -21.43 -0.30
C GLU A 98 -7.51 -21.91 -0.13
N ILE A 99 -8.50 -21.01 -0.17
CA ILE A 99 -9.93 -21.37 -0.10
C ILE A 99 -10.31 -22.31 -1.25
N ARG A 100 -9.80 -22.07 -2.45
CA ARG A 100 -10.06 -22.93 -3.62
C ARG A 100 -9.45 -24.31 -3.43
N ALA A 101 -8.22 -24.41 -2.95
CA ALA A 101 -7.53 -25.66 -2.69
C ALA A 101 -8.22 -26.45 -1.56
N GLU A 102 -8.64 -25.80 -0.48
CA GLU A 102 -9.44 -26.41 0.58
C GLU A 102 -10.80 -26.89 0.06
N GLY A 103 -11.48 -26.09 -0.76
CA GLY A 103 -12.74 -26.46 -1.40
C GLY A 103 -12.58 -27.72 -2.25
N GLN A 104 -11.55 -27.77 -3.11
CA GLN A 104 -11.25 -28.95 -3.93
C GLN A 104 -10.93 -30.18 -3.09
N LYS A 105 -10.15 -30.03 -2.00
CA LYS A 105 -9.86 -31.15 -1.09
C LYS A 105 -11.12 -31.68 -0.42
N LYS A 106 -11.99 -30.79 0.08
CA LYS A 106 -13.27 -31.17 0.70
C LYS A 106 -14.20 -31.84 -0.31
N GLU A 107 -14.29 -31.32 -1.52
CA GLU A 107 -15.08 -31.91 -2.60
C GLU A 107 -14.56 -33.31 -2.94
N GLN A 108 -13.25 -33.47 -3.12
CA GLN A 108 -12.65 -34.79 -3.39
C GLN A 108 -12.89 -35.78 -2.25
N ALA A 109 -12.74 -35.34 -1.00
CA ALA A 109 -13.00 -36.18 0.17
C ALA A 109 -14.48 -36.61 0.24
N LEU A 110 -15.42 -35.68 0.04
CA LEU A 110 -16.84 -35.97 0.03
C LEU A 110 -17.21 -36.91 -1.12
N MET A 111 -16.66 -36.68 -2.32
CA MET A 111 -16.90 -37.56 -3.48
C MET A 111 -16.31 -38.96 -3.26
N ALA A 112 -15.17 -39.08 -2.59
CA ALA A 112 -14.59 -40.37 -2.22
C ALA A 112 -15.47 -41.11 -1.19
N GLU A 113 -15.97 -40.41 -0.17
CA GLU A 113 -16.88 -40.95 0.84
C GLU A 113 -18.20 -41.41 0.21
N VAL A 114 -18.82 -40.59 -0.64
CA VAL A 114 -20.05 -40.95 -1.36
C VAL A 114 -19.83 -42.15 -2.28
N ARG A 115 -18.70 -42.21 -3.00
CA ARG A 115 -18.40 -43.40 -3.82
C ARG A 115 -18.24 -44.65 -2.98
N ALA A 116 -17.58 -44.56 -1.82
CA ALA A 116 -17.42 -45.68 -0.90
C ALA A 116 -18.77 -46.14 -0.33
N SER A 117 -19.65 -45.22 0.08
CA SER A 117 -20.98 -45.56 0.61
C SER A 117 -21.90 -46.15 -0.46
N VAL A 118 -21.84 -45.65 -1.69
CA VAL A 118 -22.56 -46.21 -2.85
C VAL A 118 -22.04 -47.62 -3.16
N ALA A 119 -20.73 -47.83 -3.18
CA ALA A 119 -20.15 -49.15 -3.39
C ALA A 119 -20.57 -50.15 -2.31
N ALA A 120 -20.54 -49.74 -1.04
CA ALA A 120 -20.99 -50.56 0.08
C ALA A 120 -22.49 -50.91 -0.01
N THR A 121 -23.33 -49.93 -0.36
CA THR A 121 -24.79 -50.13 -0.56
C THR A 121 -25.07 -51.07 -1.74
N LEU A 122 -24.31 -50.94 -2.82
CA LEU A 122 -24.47 -51.80 -3.99
C LEU A 122 -24.05 -53.24 -3.68
N GLU A 123 -22.98 -53.43 -2.92
CA GLU A 123 -22.52 -54.76 -2.51
C GLU A 123 -23.51 -55.43 -1.55
N SER A 124 -24.02 -54.70 -0.55
CA SER A 124 -25.04 -55.23 0.35
C SER A 124 -26.35 -55.54 -0.39
N GLY A 125 -26.76 -54.69 -1.34
CA GLY A 125 -27.91 -54.93 -2.20
C GLY A 125 -27.75 -56.18 -3.06
N ARG A 126 -26.57 -56.39 -3.67
CA ARG A 126 -26.27 -57.62 -4.43
C ARG A 126 -26.30 -58.86 -3.56
N ALA A 127 -25.73 -58.79 -2.35
CA ALA A 127 -25.76 -59.89 -1.40
C ALA A 127 -27.20 -60.24 -0.97
N ALA A 128 -28.04 -59.23 -0.70
CA ALA A 128 -29.44 -59.43 -0.35
C ALA A 128 -30.24 -60.06 -1.50
N VAL A 129 -30.08 -59.56 -2.73
CA VAL A 129 -30.73 -60.16 -3.93
C VAL A 129 -30.27 -61.60 -4.14
N GLY A 130 -28.98 -61.89 -3.97
CA GLY A 130 -28.46 -63.26 -4.04
C GLY A 130 -29.11 -64.19 -3.02
N ALA A 131 -29.24 -63.74 -1.77
CA ALA A 131 -29.91 -64.51 -0.72
C ALA A 131 -31.41 -64.74 -1.01
N GLU A 132 -32.11 -63.72 -1.52
CA GLU A 132 -33.51 -63.84 -1.93
C GLU A 132 -33.70 -64.82 -3.10
N VAL A 133 -32.79 -64.81 -4.08
CA VAL A 133 -32.81 -65.75 -5.21
C VAL A 133 -32.63 -67.20 -4.72
N GLU A 134 -31.69 -67.46 -3.81
CA GLU A 134 -31.50 -68.80 -3.26
C GLU A 134 -32.71 -69.26 -2.43
N GLN A 135 -33.30 -68.38 -1.62
CA GLN A 135 -34.54 -68.70 -0.89
C GLN A 135 -35.71 -68.98 -1.85
N ALA A 136 -35.88 -68.17 -2.90
CA ALA A 136 -36.92 -68.37 -3.91
C ALA A 136 -36.71 -69.68 -4.68
N ARG A 137 -35.47 -70.01 -5.05
CA ARG A 137 -35.13 -71.30 -5.69
C ARG A 137 -35.46 -72.49 -4.78
N ALA A 138 -35.17 -72.38 -3.48
CA ALA A 138 -35.50 -73.44 -2.52
C ALA A 138 -37.01 -73.66 -2.40
N LYS A 139 -37.80 -72.57 -2.31
CA LYS A 139 -39.28 -72.64 -2.29
C LYS A 139 -39.84 -73.25 -3.56
N LEU A 140 -39.38 -72.79 -4.73
CA LEU A 140 -39.82 -73.31 -6.03
C LEU A 140 -39.49 -74.80 -6.21
N LYS A 141 -38.37 -75.30 -5.68
CA LYS A 141 -38.06 -76.74 -5.71
C LYS A 141 -39.06 -77.56 -4.90
N THR A 142 -39.44 -77.07 -3.71
CA THR A 142 -40.44 -77.74 -2.86
C THR A 142 -41.81 -77.73 -3.53
N GLU A 143 -42.24 -76.58 -4.06
CA GLU A 143 -43.51 -76.44 -4.80
C GLU A 143 -43.53 -77.29 -6.08
N ALA A 144 -42.43 -77.35 -6.83
CA ALA A 144 -42.33 -78.19 -8.02
C ALA A 144 -42.41 -79.69 -7.68
N ALA A 145 -41.86 -80.13 -6.55
CA ALA A 145 -42.00 -81.50 -6.09
C ALA A 145 -43.45 -81.83 -5.68
N GLU A 146 -44.17 -80.88 -5.06
CA GLU A 146 -45.59 -81.03 -4.75
C GLU A 146 -46.46 -81.07 -6.01
N LEU A 147 -46.28 -80.13 -6.94
CA LEU A 147 -46.99 -80.10 -8.22
C LEU A 147 -46.71 -81.35 -9.06
N GLY A 148 -45.46 -81.82 -9.09
CA GLY A 148 -45.09 -83.07 -9.77
C GLY A 148 -45.81 -84.29 -9.21
N ARG A 149 -45.96 -84.36 -7.87
CA ARG A 149 -46.76 -85.42 -7.21
C ARG A 149 -48.25 -85.31 -7.56
N GLU A 150 -48.82 -84.11 -7.56
CA GLU A 150 -50.23 -83.91 -7.91
C GLU A 150 -50.50 -84.31 -9.36
N ILE A 151 -49.62 -83.95 -10.29
CA ILE A 151 -49.71 -84.36 -11.70
C ILE A 151 -49.61 -85.87 -11.81
N ALA A 152 -48.61 -86.50 -11.19
CA ALA A 152 -48.44 -87.96 -11.21
C ALA A 152 -49.66 -88.70 -10.64
N ALA A 153 -50.23 -88.20 -9.53
CA ALA A 153 -51.44 -88.76 -8.93
C ALA A 153 -52.66 -88.65 -9.87
N ARG A 154 -52.84 -87.51 -10.55
CA ARG A 154 -53.92 -87.33 -11.54
C ARG A 154 -53.74 -88.22 -12.78
N THR A 155 -52.51 -88.45 -13.24
CA THR A 155 -52.25 -89.29 -14.42
C THR A 155 -52.36 -90.79 -14.12
N LEU A 156 -51.98 -91.23 -12.91
CA LEU A 156 -52.02 -92.65 -12.51
C LEU A 156 -53.35 -93.10 -11.89
N GLY A 157 -54.27 -92.18 -11.59
CA GLY A 157 -55.61 -92.50 -11.08
C GLY A 157 -55.65 -93.15 -9.68
N ARG A 158 -54.53 -93.14 -8.96
CA ARG A 158 -54.41 -93.63 -7.58
C ARG A 158 -53.32 -92.83 -6.86
N GLU A 159 -53.54 -92.54 -5.58
CA GLU A 159 -52.63 -91.75 -4.75
C GLU A 159 -51.26 -92.43 -4.63
N VAL A 160 -50.20 -91.72 -4.99
CA VAL A 160 -48.80 -92.18 -4.85
C VAL A 160 -48.39 -92.00 -3.38
N PRO A 161 -48.02 -93.07 -2.65
CA PRO A 161 -47.69 -92.95 -1.24
C PRO A 161 -46.28 -92.39 -1.02
N ARG A 162 -46.15 -91.72 0.14
CA ARG A 162 -45.03 -90.91 0.67
C ARG A 162 -43.62 -91.18 0.13
#